data_AF-A0A953RP68-F1
#
_entry.id   AF-A0A953RP68-F1
#
_cell.length_a   1.000
_cell.length_b   1.000
_cell.length_c   1.000
_cell.angle_alpha   90.00
_cell.angle_beta   90.00
_cell.angle_gamma   90.00
#
_symmetry.space_group_name_H-M   'P 1'
#
loop_
_entity.id
_entity.type
_entity.pdbx_description
1 polymer ?
#
loop_
_entity_poly.entity_id
_entity_poly.type
_entity_poly.pdbx_seq_one_letter_code
_entity_poly.pdbx_strand_id
1 'polypeptide(L)'
;MRHLLSRISSDIHFPKINAAGFLAELRTMLALLNRAGARSYVFFRRCTLPSRPILDLLDTGAHQIGLHLENSRSFSTFIEETQIIEHHIGRKVLAVSKHGSGGAKFGFHHYAPYEPEKYVEWLRQASMRLFLGNLEDPSLERTDCGNGLLVFPSAFWLEPPWRDTKRFTLDWLLRQASKRDIVLLVHPENVLADPELVADFRKIINTVESRVFHD
;
A
#
# COMPACT_ATOMS: atom_id res chain seq x y z
N MET A 1 -18.27 -5.29 -16.43
CA MET A 1 -19.12 -4.44 -15.56
C MET A 1 -18.58 -4.28 -14.13
N ARG A 2 -18.08 -5.34 -13.48
CA ARG A 2 -17.57 -5.29 -12.09
C ARG A 2 -16.38 -4.32 -11.88
N HIS A 3 -15.38 -4.34 -12.77
CA HIS A 3 -14.24 -3.39 -12.73
C HIS A 3 -14.63 -1.92 -12.94
N LEU A 4 -15.64 -1.65 -13.78
CA LEU A 4 -16.12 -0.29 -14.02
C LEU A 4 -16.87 0.25 -12.79
N LEU A 5 -17.66 -0.61 -12.13
CA LEU A 5 -18.38 -0.27 -10.90
C LEU A 5 -17.43 -0.12 -9.69
N SER A 6 -16.39 -0.96 -9.58
CA SER A 6 -15.32 -0.80 -8.57
C SER A 6 -14.65 0.57 -8.69
N ARG A 7 -14.25 0.94 -9.91
CA ARG A 7 -13.57 2.20 -10.23
C ARG A 7 -14.48 3.43 -10.05
N ILE A 8 -15.76 3.34 -10.38
CA ILE A 8 -16.73 4.42 -10.14
C ILE A 8 -17.07 4.56 -8.64
N SER A 9 -17.15 3.46 -7.89
CA SER A 9 -17.41 3.50 -6.44
C SER A 9 -16.24 4.06 -5.62
N SER A 10 -15.01 3.96 -6.16
CA SER A 10 -13.82 4.65 -5.62
C SER A 10 -13.94 6.17 -5.72
N ASP A 11 -14.62 6.69 -6.75
CA ASP A 11 -14.55 8.09 -7.15
C ASP A 11 -15.80 8.91 -6.78
N ILE A 12 -16.94 8.25 -6.48
CA ILE A 12 -18.20 8.91 -6.14
C ILE A 12 -18.55 8.61 -4.68
N HIS A 13 -18.68 9.67 -3.89
CA HIS A 13 -19.01 9.63 -2.46
C HIS A 13 -20.44 9.09 -2.24
N PHE A 14 -20.63 7.78 -2.31
CA PHE A 14 -21.85 7.10 -1.90
C PHE A 14 -21.70 6.59 -0.46
N PRO A 15 -22.69 6.82 0.41
CA PRO A 15 -22.63 6.46 1.82
C PRO A 15 -22.56 4.93 1.96
N LYS A 16 -21.52 4.45 2.66
CA LYS A 16 -21.43 3.16 3.36
C LYS A 16 -22.26 2.00 2.77
N ILE A 17 -22.02 1.64 1.51
CA ILE A 17 -22.47 0.35 0.99
C ILE A 17 -21.29 -0.63 1.10
N ASN A 18 -21.34 -1.49 2.11
CA ASN A 18 -20.42 -2.61 2.33
C ASN A 18 -20.37 -3.66 1.16
N ALA A 19 -20.77 -3.35 -0.08
CA ALA A 19 -21.37 -4.39 -0.93
C ALA A 19 -21.09 -4.37 -2.44
N ALA A 20 -19.91 -3.99 -2.94
CA ALA A 20 -19.62 -4.24 -4.36
C ALA A 20 -18.18 -4.68 -4.69
N GLY A 21 -17.58 -5.54 -3.86
CA GLY A 21 -16.39 -6.28 -4.26
C GLY A 21 -15.08 -5.74 -3.72
N PHE A 22 -14.83 -4.43 -3.71
CA PHE A 22 -13.51 -3.85 -3.39
C PHE A 22 -12.78 -4.44 -2.15
N LEU A 23 -13.49 -4.62 -1.03
CA LEU A 23 -12.91 -5.24 0.17
C LEU A 23 -12.87 -6.78 0.12
N ALA A 24 -13.60 -7.42 -0.77
CA ALA A 24 -13.59 -8.86 -0.99
C ALA A 24 -12.27 -9.33 -1.61
N GLU A 25 -11.71 -8.58 -2.56
CA GLU A 25 -10.38 -8.86 -3.10
C GLU A 25 -9.31 -8.69 -2.00
N LEU A 26 -9.38 -7.61 -1.22
CA LEU A 26 -8.51 -7.43 -0.05
C LEU A 26 -8.66 -8.57 0.96
N ARG A 27 -9.90 -8.98 1.29
CA ARG A 27 -10.19 -10.09 2.20
C ARG A 27 -9.53 -11.39 1.72
N THR A 28 -9.63 -11.68 0.43
CA THR A 28 -9.05 -12.88 -0.18
C THR A 28 -7.52 -12.84 -0.10
N MET A 29 -6.92 -11.68 -0.40
CA MET A 29 -5.47 -11.50 -0.33
C MET A 29 -4.95 -11.62 1.11
N LEU A 30 -5.62 -11.01 2.09
CA LEU A 30 -5.29 -11.17 3.51
C LEU A 30 -5.37 -12.62 3.96
N ALA A 31 -6.40 -13.37 3.51
CA ALA A 31 -6.49 -14.79 3.82
C ALA A 31 -5.32 -15.61 3.23
N LEU A 32 -4.82 -15.25 2.04
CA LEU A 32 -3.64 -15.88 1.45
C LEU A 32 -2.37 -15.56 2.25
N LEU A 33 -2.19 -14.30 2.63
CA LEU A 33 -1.05 -13.85 3.45
C LEU A 33 -1.05 -14.54 4.82
N ASN A 34 -2.18 -14.56 5.52
CA ASN A 34 -2.33 -15.22 6.82
C ASN A 34 -1.99 -16.71 6.75
N ARG A 35 -2.44 -17.40 5.69
CA ARG A 35 -2.13 -18.83 5.48
C ARG A 35 -0.64 -19.07 5.22
N ALA A 36 0.03 -18.15 4.54
CA ALA A 36 1.46 -18.21 4.29
C ALA A 36 2.31 -17.75 5.49
N GLY A 37 1.69 -17.25 6.57
CA GLY A 37 2.40 -16.61 7.67
C GLY A 37 3.09 -15.30 7.27
N ALA A 38 2.67 -14.69 6.16
CA ALA A 38 3.27 -13.48 5.63
C ALA A 38 2.59 -12.23 6.18
N ARG A 39 3.40 -11.24 6.58
CA ARG A 39 2.96 -9.95 7.12
C ARG A 39 3.09 -8.85 6.07
N SER A 40 2.28 -7.80 6.20
CA SER A 40 2.29 -6.69 5.25
C SER A 40 1.80 -5.39 5.88
N TYR A 41 2.11 -4.27 5.22
CA TYR A 41 1.39 -3.02 5.39
C TYR A 41 0.21 -2.98 4.41
N VAL A 42 -0.95 -2.55 4.90
CA VAL A 42 -2.16 -2.33 4.10
C VAL A 42 -2.55 -0.87 4.21
N PHE A 43 -2.50 -0.18 3.06
CA PHE A 43 -2.71 1.26 2.97
C PHE A 43 -4.16 1.58 2.59
N PHE A 44 -4.83 2.39 3.40
CA PHE A 44 -6.22 2.78 3.17
C PHE A 44 -6.33 4.27 2.84
N ARG A 45 -7.24 4.59 1.92
CA ARG A 45 -7.70 5.95 1.66
C ARG A 45 -8.85 6.27 2.61
N ARG A 46 -9.19 7.56 2.73
CA ARG A 46 -10.39 8.02 3.45
C ARG A 46 -11.69 7.35 2.98
N CYS A 47 -11.79 6.99 1.69
CA CYS A 47 -12.97 6.38 1.09
C CYS A 47 -12.97 4.84 1.15
N THR A 48 -11.86 4.22 1.53
CA THR A 48 -11.70 2.75 1.53
C THR A 48 -11.46 2.17 2.91
N LEU A 49 -11.89 2.86 3.97
CA LEU A 49 -11.71 2.46 5.36
C LEU A 49 -12.08 0.97 5.60
N PRO A 50 -11.26 0.22 6.35
CA PRO A 50 -11.50 -1.21 6.57
C PRO A 50 -12.77 -1.46 7.37
N SER A 51 -13.56 -2.45 6.98
CA SER A 51 -14.67 -2.93 7.81
C SER A 51 -14.15 -3.77 8.99
N ARG A 52 -14.98 -4.02 10.00
CA ARG A 52 -14.59 -4.81 11.17
C ARG A 52 -14.03 -6.21 10.80
N PRO A 53 -14.63 -6.99 9.88
CA PRO A 53 -14.04 -8.26 9.45
C PRO A 53 -12.66 -8.13 8.79
N ILE A 54 -12.37 -7.00 8.12
CA ILE A 54 -11.04 -6.74 7.56
C ILE A 54 -10.04 -6.43 8.69
N LEU A 55 -10.44 -5.63 9.69
CA LEU A 55 -9.61 -5.37 10.87
C LEU A 55 -9.26 -6.67 11.60
N ASP A 56 -10.22 -7.57 11.81
CA ASP A 56 -9.98 -8.84 12.48
C ASP A 56 -8.97 -9.72 11.70
N LEU A 57 -9.03 -9.72 10.35
CA LEU A 57 -8.06 -10.42 9.51
C LEU A 57 -6.66 -9.79 9.56
N LEU A 58 -6.59 -8.46 9.57
CA LEU A 58 -5.34 -7.71 9.71
C LEU A 58 -4.66 -8.04 11.03
N ASP A 59 -5.41 -8.02 12.13
CA ASP A 59 -4.90 -8.32 13.47
C ASP A 59 -4.48 -9.80 13.60
N THR A 60 -5.26 -10.73 13.03
CA THR A 60 -4.92 -12.17 13.00
C THR A 60 -3.57 -12.42 12.31
N GLY A 61 -3.30 -11.71 11.22
CA GLY A 61 -2.04 -11.82 10.46
C GLY A 61 -0.92 -10.94 10.98
N ALA A 62 -1.12 -10.18 12.06
CA ALA A 62 -0.19 -9.14 12.52
C ALA A 62 0.21 -8.14 11.42
N HIS A 63 -0.72 -7.82 10.53
CA HIS A 63 -0.55 -6.80 9.49
C HIS A 63 -0.59 -5.39 10.09
N GLN A 64 0.05 -4.46 9.41
CA GLN A 64 0.08 -3.05 9.79
C GLN A 64 -0.83 -2.21 8.89
N ILE A 65 -1.43 -1.18 9.47
CA ILE A 65 -2.31 -0.25 8.75
C ILE A 65 -1.54 1.02 8.45
N GLY A 66 -1.57 1.45 7.20
CA GLY A 66 -0.96 2.68 6.72
C GLY A 66 -1.96 3.64 6.09
N LEU A 67 -1.57 4.90 5.95
CA LEU A 67 -2.31 5.90 5.18
C LEU A 67 -1.94 5.78 3.69
N HIS A 68 -2.93 5.59 2.84
CA HIS A 68 -2.78 5.78 1.40
C HIS A 68 -3.15 7.22 1.04
N LEU A 69 -2.16 8.12 1.06
CA LEU A 69 -2.36 9.57 1.01
C LEU A 69 -2.98 10.01 -0.33
N GLU A 70 -4.19 10.56 -0.28
CA GLU A 70 -4.94 10.99 -1.46
C GLU A 70 -4.83 12.50 -1.68
N ASN A 71 -5.12 13.29 -0.65
CA ASN A 71 -5.02 14.75 -0.64
C ASN A 71 -3.69 15.20 -0.02
N SER A 72 -2.67 15.32 -0.86
CA SER A 72 -1.34 15.80 -0.45
C SER A 72 -1.12 17.27 -0.83
N ARG A 73 -2.13 18.14 -0.69
CA ARG A 73 -2.01 19.57 -1.04
C ARG A 73 -1.23 20.36 0.01
N SER A 74 -1.30 19.93 1.26
CA SER A 74 -0.69 20.60 2.41
C SER A 74 -0.50 19.63 3.57
N PHE A 75 0.36 20.01 4.52
CA PHE A 75 0.51 19.28 5.78
C PHE A 75 -0.82 19.16 6.55
N SER A 76 -1.66 20.20 6.52
CA SER A 76 -2.97 20.15 7.18
C SER A 76 -3.87 19.05 6.60
N THR A 77 -3.94 18.91 5.27
CA THR A 77 -4.72 17.84 4.62
C THR A 77 -4.15 16.45 4.88
N PHE A 78 -2.82 16.33 4.98
CA PHE A 78 -2.15 15.10 5.38
C PHE A 78 -2.53 14.68 6.82
N ILE A 79 -2.52 15.62 7.77
CA ILE A 79 -2.93 15.36 9.16
C ILE A 79 -4.41 14.99 9.22
N GLU A 80 -5.28 15.70 8.48
CA GLU A 80 -6.71 15.39 8.41
C GLU A 80 -6.96 13.94 7.94
N GLU A 81 -6.34 13.52 6.83
CA GLU A 81 -6.49 12.14 6.34
C GLU A 81 -5.95 11.11 7.34
N THR A 82 -4.81 11.39 7.96
CA THR A 82 -4.24 10.54 9.02
C THR A 82 -5.24 10.36 10.16
N GLN A 83 -5.80 11.45 10.68
CA GLN A 83 -6.75 11.44 11.79
C GLN A 83 -8.03 10.68 11.46
N ILE A 84 -8.52 10.76 10.21
CA ILE A 84 -9.68 9.99 9.76
C ILE A 84 -9.41 8.48 9.88
N ILE A 85 -8.25 8.01 9.39
CA ILE A 85 -7.88 6.60 9.51
C ILE A 85 -7.72 6.22 10.99
N GLU A 86 -6.94 6.98 11.76
CA GLU A 86 -6.65 6.71 13.17
C GLU A 86 -7.91 6.63 14.03
N HIS A 87 -8.84 7.58 13.85
CA HIS A 87 -10.12 7.58 14.55
C HIS A 87 -10.96 6.34 14.21
N HIS A 88 -10.96 5.93 12.93
CA HIS A 88 -11.71 4.76 12.48
C HIS A 88 -11.13 3.45 13.02
N ILE A 89 -9.80 3.31 13.08
CA ILE A 89 -9.14 2.07 13.54
C ILE A 89 -8.84 2.04 15.04
N GLY A 90 -8.98 3.18 15.74
CA GLY A 90 -8.72 3.31 17.18
C GLY A 90 -7.24 3.21 17.58
N ARG A 91 -6.30 3.38 16.65
CA ARG A 91 -4.85 3.31 16.88
C ARG A 91 -4.08 4.23 15.95
N LYS A 92 -2.82 4.53 16.30
CA LYS A 92 -1.93 5.38 15.50
C LYS A 92 -1.52 4.74 14.18
N VAL A 93 -1.41 5.56 13.15
CA VAL A 93 -0.87 5.19 11.84
C VAL A 93 0.56 5.69 11.74
N LEU A 94 1.51 4.78 11.50
CA LEU A 94 2.94 5.09 11.48
C LEU A 94 3.58 4.97 10.10
N ALA A 95 2.82 4.52 9.10
CA ALA A 95 3.28 4.27 7.75
C ALA A 95 2.42 4.99 6.72
N VAL A 96 3.06 5.51 5.67
CA VAL A 96 2.41 6.23 4.58
C VAL A 96 2.91 5.72 3.23
N SER A 97 1.99 5.60 2.29
CA SER A 97 2.27 5.49 0.87
C SER A 97 1.38 6.48 0.11
N LYS A 98 1.86 7.08 -0.97
CA LYS A 98 1.06 8.03 -1.77
C LYS A 98 0.10 7.29 -2.68
N HIS A 99 -1.14 7.76 -2.82
CA HIS A 99 -2.03 7.28 -3.87
C HIS A 99 -1.64 7.87 -5.22
N GLY A 100 -1.32 7.01 -6.19
CA GLY A 100 -0.95 7.39 -7.55
C GLY A 100 0.41 8.10 -7.68
N SER A 101 1.01 7.98 -8.86
CA SER A 101 2.17 8.74 -9.31
C SER A 101 1.93 9.12 -10.77
N GLY A 102 1.67 10.40 -11.06
CA GLY A 102 1.45 10.89 -12.42
C GLY A 102 0.23 11.80 -12.58
N GLY A 103 0.08 12.41 -13.77
CA GLY A 103 -0.91 13.47 -14.04
C GLY A 103 -2.39 13.06 -14.12
N ALA A 104 -2.72 11.78 -13.90
CA ALA A 104 -4.09 11.29 -13.96
C ALA A 104 -4.83 11.52 -12.63
N LYS A 105 -6.06 12.06 -12.69
CA LYS A 105 -6.88 12.37 -11.52
C LYS A 105 -7.79 11.18 -11.16
N PHE A 106 -7.53 10.49 -10.06
CA PHE A 106 -8.27 9.31 -9.59
C PHE A 106 -9.12 9.64 -8.35
N GLY A 107 -10.07 10.57 -8.49
CA GLY A 107 -10.98 10.98 -7.42
C GLY A 107 -11.04 12.49 -7.19
N PHE A 108 -12.04 12.93 -6.41
CA PHE A 108 -12.27 14.35 -6.15
C PHE A 108 -11.13 15.00 -5.36
N HIS A 109 -10.63 14.30 -4.35
CA HIS A 109 -9.55 14.78 -3.48
C HIS A 109 -8.16 14.47 -4.00
N HIS A 110 -8.03 13.60 -5.02
CA HIS A 110 -6.74 13.18 -5.55
C HIS A 110 -5.88 14.38 -5.95
N TYR A 111 -4.72 14.48 -5.31
CA TYR A 111 -3.64 15.36 -5.72
C TYR A 111 -2.60 14.56 -6.49
N ALA A 112 -2.51 14.82 -7.79
CA ALA A 112 -1.72 14.06 -8.76
C ALA A 112 -0.19 14.21 -8.64
N PRO A 113 0.37 15.40 -8.30
CA PRO A 113 1.82 15.53 -8.13
C PRO A 113 2.39 14.57 -7.09
N TYR A 114 3.56 14.00 -7.39
CA TYR A 114 4.31 13.11 -6.51
C TYR A 114 5.54 13.85 -6.02
N GLU A 115 5.52 14.26 -4.75
CA GLU A 115 6.51 15.16 -4.14
C GLU A 115 7.09 14.51 -2.85
N PRO A 116 7.85 13.41 -2.98
CA PRO A 116 8.26 12.58 -1.84
C PRO A 116 9.04 13.35 -0.78
N GLU A 117 9.81 14.37 -1.16
CA GLU A 117 10.57 15.22 -0.24
C GLU A 117 9.63 15.95 0.73
N LYS A 118 8.49 16.46 0.24
CA LYS A 118 7.47 17.10 1.09
C LYS A 118 6.85 16.09 2.03
N TYR A 119 6.55 14.89 1.54
CA TYR A 119 5.89 13.86 2.34
C TYR A 119 6.81 13.38 3.47
N VAL A 120 8.10 13.16 3.18
CA VAL A 120 9.10 12.80 4.19
C VAL A 120 9.16 13.85 5.30
N GLU A 121 9.13 15.13 4.95
CA GLU A 121 9.11 16.21 5.94
C GLU A 121 7.83 16.19 6.79
N TRP A 122 6.68 15.94 6.18
CA TRP A 122 5.41 15.78 6.92
C TRP A 122 5.41 14.58 7.84
N LEU A 123 6.01 13.45 7.43
CA LEU A 123 6.17 12.28 8.29
C LEU A 123 7.04 12.62 9.51
N ARG A 124 8.13 13.39 9.34
CA ARG A 124 8.94 13.86 10.49
C ARG A 124 8.10 14.71 11.44
N GLN A 125 7.38 15.69 10.93
CA GLN A 125 6.52 16.57 11.74
C GLN A 125 5.42 15.81 12.47
N ALA A 126 4.88 14.75 11.86
CA ALA A 126 3.86 13.90 12.44
C ALA A 126 4.41 12.73 13.28
N SER A 127 5.74 12.64 13.46
CA SER A 127 6.40 11.53 14.16
C SER A 127 6.04 10.13 13.61
N MET A 128 5.84 10.04 12.30
CA MET A 128 5.67 8.78 11.59
C MET A 128 7.03 8.14 11.29
N ARG A 129 7.01 6.84 10.98
CA ARG A 129 8.23 6.01 10.96
C ARG A 129 8.54 5.38 9.62
N LEU A 130 7.57 5.32 8.70
CA LEU A 130 7.78 4.63 7.44
C LEU A 130 7.12 5.35 6.27
N PHE A 131 7.91 5.66 5.25
CA PHE A 131 7.42 6.03 3.93
C PHE A 131 7.71 4.90 2.93
N LEU A 132 6.65 4.40 2.27
CA LEU A 132 6.75 3.47 1.15
C LEU A 132 6.34 4.19 -0.14
N GLY A 133 7.35 4.57 -0.91
CA GLY A 133 7.22 5.27 -2.18
C GLY A 133 6.87 4.35 -3.35
N ASN A 134 6.49 4.99 -4.44
CA ASN A 134 5.88 4.36 -5.61
C ASN A 134 6.78 4.42 -6.86
N LEU A 135 8.04 4.86 -6.74
CA LEU A 135 8.93 4.84 -7.90
C LEU A 135 9.11 3.39 -8.40
N GLU A 136 9.36 3.25 -9.69
CA GLU A 136 9.32 1.94 -10.39
C GLU A 136 10.69 1.25 -10.48
N ASP A 137 11.77 1.88 -9.96
CA ASP A 137 13.10 1.27 -9.88
C ASP A 137 13.33 0.67 -8.47
N PRO A 138 13.01 -0.62 -8.23
CA PRO A 138 13.23 -1.27 -6.93
C PRO A 138 14.71 -1.47 -6.58
N SER A 139 15.66 -1.07 -7.44
CA SER A 139 17.08 -1.08 -7.10
C SER A 139 17.51 0.11 -6.24
N LEU A 140 16.68 1.15 -6.14
CA LEU A 140 16.93 2.26 -5.22
C LEU A 140 16.97 1.76 -3.77
N GLU A 141 17.95 2.25 -3.02
CA GLU A 141 18.15 1.90 -1.62
C GLU A 141 17.22 2.68 -0.70
N ARG A 142 16.91 2.11 0.46
CA ARG A 142 16.21 2.82 1.52
C ARG A 142 17.12 3.88 2.15
N THR A 143 16.52 4.92 2.69
CA THR A 143 17.22 5.96 3.46
C THR A 143 16.71 5.98 4.89
N ASP A 144 17.64 5.94 5.85
CA ASP A 144 17.34 6.30 7.24
C ASP A 144 17.42 7.82 7.39
N CYS A 145 16.28 8.43 7.72
CA CYS A 145 16.13 9.88 7.84
C CYS A 145 16.27 10.39 9.28
N GLY A 146 16.75 9.55 10.21
CA GLY A 146 16.85 9.85 11.63
C GLY A 146 15.51 9.73 12.35
N ASN A 147 15.56 9.71 13.70
CA ASN A 147 14.38 9.59 14.57
C ASN A 147 13.48 8.37 14.28
N GLY A 148 14.06 7.29 13.75
CA GLY A 148 13.33 6.07 13.39
C GLY A 148 12.49 6.18 12.10
N LEU A 149 12.67 7.22 11.29
CA LEU A 149 12.00 7.35 9.99
C LEU A 149 12.79 6.65 8.89
N LEU A 150 12.23 5.55 8.37
CA LEU A 150 12.71 4.85 7.18
C LEU A 150 11.95 5.28 5.94
N VAL A 151 12.68 5.50 4.85
CA VAL A 151 12.12 5.91 3.55
C VAL A 151 12.55 4.89 2.50
N PHE A 152 11.57 4.20 1.93
CA PHE A 152 11.76 3.39 0.72
C PHE A 152 11.25 4.22 -0.46
N PRO A 153 12.10 4.66 -1.40
CA PRO A 153 11.68 5.57 -2.47
C PRO A 153 10.84 4.87 -3.54
N SER A 154 11.04 3.56 -3.71
CA SER A 154 10.49 2.75 -4.78
C SER A 154 9.94 1.41 -4.30
N ALA A 155 9.23 0.74 -5.19
CA ALA A 155 8.74 -0.60 -4.99
C ALA A 155 8.96 -1.48 -6.23
N PHE A 156 9.00 -2.78 -6.00
CA PHE A 156 8.80 -3.77 -7.04
C PHE A 156 7.30 -3.92 -7.25
N TRP A 157 6.80 -3.45 -8.39
CA TRP A 157 5.41 -3.62 -8.78
C TRP A 157 5.19 -5.03 -9.31
N LEU A 158 4.30 -5.80 -8.69
CA LEU A 158 4.05 -7.16 -9.17
C LEU A 158 3.44 -7.12 -10.59
N GLU A 159 2.55 -6.17 -10.81
CA GLU A 159 1.87 -5.92 -12.07
C GLU A 159 2.85 -5.45 -13.18
N PRO A 160 2.98 -6.20 -14.30
CA PRO A 160 3.93 -5.94 -15.36
C PRO A 160 3.91 -4.52 -15.98
N PRO A 161 2.76 -3.85 -16.16
CA PRO A 161 2.73 -2.52 -16.78
C PRO A 161 3.45 -1.42 -15.99
N TRP A 162 3.74 -1.65 -14.71
CA TRP A 162 4.31 -0.65 -13.79
C TRP A 162 5.77 -0.93 -13.42
N ARG A 163 6.44 -1.82 -14.16
CA ARG A 163 7.88 -2.07 -14.00
C ARG A 163 8.54 -2.45 -15.32
N ASP A 164 9.84 -2.23 -15.41
CA ASP A 164 10.66 -2.82 -16.46
C ASP A 164 10.75 -4.34 -16.27
N THR A 165 9.96 -5.09 -17.05
CA THR A 165 9.89 -6.56 -16.94
C THR A 165 11.13 -7.29 -17.44
N LYS A 166 12.01 -6.61 -18.20
CA LYS A 166 13.29 -7.19 -18.65
C LYS A 166 14.36 -7.03 -17.58
N ARG A 167 14.39 -5.89 -16.88
CA ARG A 167 15.37 -5.59 -15.83
C ARG A 167 14.96 -6.15 -14.48
N PHE A 168 13.71 -5.99 -14.08
CA PHE A 168 13.18 -6.35 -12.77
C PHE A 168 12.25 -7.55 -12.87
N THR A 169 12.82 -8.73 -13.12
CA THR A 169 12.07 -10.00 -13.19
C THR A 169 11.72 -10.53 -11.79
N LEU A 170 10.85 -11.55 -11.74
CA LEU A 170 10.58 -12.26 -10.48
C LEU A 170 11.85 -12.88 -9.89
N ASP A 171 12.71 -13.48 -10.73
CA ASP A 171 13.98 -14.04 -10.25
C ASP A 171 14.94 -12.96 -9.74
N TRP A 172 14.89 -11.76 -10.32
CA TRP A 172 15.61 -10.61 -9.77
C TRP A 172 15.11 -10.30 -8.35
N LEU A 173 13.78 -10.23 -8.15
CA LEU A 173 13.20 -9.96 -6.83
C LEU A 173 13.63 -11.01 -5.82
N LEU A 174 13.47 -12.30 -6.13
CA LEU A 174 13.83 -13.41 -5.23
C LEU A 174 15.33 -13.39 -4.86
N ARG A 175 16.21 -13.07 -5.82
CA ARG A 175 17.67 -12.95 -5.55
C ARG A 175 18.05 -11.72 -4.73
N GLN A 176 17.30 -10.63 -4.84
CA GLN A 176 17.60 -9.38 -4.13
C GLN A 176 16.99 -9.37 -2.73
N ALA A 177 15.79 -9.93 -2.57
CA ALA A 177 15.11 -10.01 -1.29
C ALA A 177 15.83 -10.89 -0.26
N SER A 178 16.74 -11.79 -0.70
CA SER A 178 17.63 -12.53 0.21
C SER A 178 18.82 -11.73 0.71
N LYS A 179 19.06 -10.53 0.16
CA LYS A 179 20.23 -9.69 0.46
C LYS A 179 19.85 -8.37 1.12
N ARG A 180 18.68 -7.84 0.81
CA ARG A 180 18.18 -6.55 1.30
C ARG A 180 16.66 -6.50 1.27
N ASP A 181 16.10 -5.58 2.05
CA ASP A 181 14.66 -5.34 2.07
C ASP A 181 14.22 -4.72 0.72
N ILE A 182 13.21 -5.32 0.09
CA ILE A 182 12.56 -4.80 -1.12
C ILE A 182 11.08 -4.60 -0.82
N VAL A 183 10.53 -3.44 -1.14
CA VAL A 183 9.09 -3.21 -1.06
C VAL A 183 8.44 -3.93 -2.24
N LEU A 184 7.56 -4.90 -1.96
CA LEU A 184 6.66 -5.47 -2.96
C LEU A 184 5.33 -4.70 -2.92
N LEU A 185 4.95 -4.11 -4.04
CA LEU A 185 3.67 -3.40 -4.17
C LEU A 185 2.69 -4.27 -4.96
N VAL A 186 1.48 -4.39 -4.43
CA VAL A 186 0.40 -5.19 -5.00
C VAL A 186 -0.92 -4.43 -4.89
N HIS A 187 -1.72 -4.43 -5.95
CA HIS A 187 -3.15 -4.12 -5.88
C HIS A 187 -3.96 -5.42 -5.87
N PRO A 188 -4.76 -5.68 -4.80
CA PRO A 188 -5.54 -6.91 -4.70
C PRO A 188 -6.45 -7.18 -5.92
N GLU A 189 -7.11 -6.14 -6.44
CA GLU A 189 -8.01 -6.26 -7.58
C GLU A 189 -7.27 -6.73 -8.85
N ASN A 190 -6.09 -6.17 -9.13
CA ASN A 190 -5.33 -6.50 -10.33
C ASN A 190 -4.74 -7.91 -10.24
N VAL A 191 -4.12 -8.23 -9.11
CA VAL A 191 -3.44 -9.51 -8.92
C VAL A 191 -4.43 -10.67 -8.88
N LEU A 192 -5.58 -10.51 -8.21
CA LEU A 192 -6.58 -11.58 -8.14
C LEU A 192 -7.38 -11.76 -9.45
N ALA A 193 -7.32 -10.80 -10.37
CA ALA A 193 -7.93 -10.91 -11.69
C ALA A 193 -7.07 -11.68 -12.70
N ASP A 194 -5.78 -11.88 -12.42
CA ASP A 194 -4.82 -12.53 -13.32
C ASP A 194 -4.22 -13.80 -12.68
N PRO A 195 -4.52 -15.00 -13.20
CA PRO A 195 -3.99 -16.25 -12.67
C PRO A 195 -2.45 -16.32 -12.61
N GLU A 196 -1.74 -15.70 -13.54
CA GLU A 196 -0.27 -15.67 -13.54
C GLU A 196 0.23 -14.82 -12.37
N LEU A 197 -0.37 -13.64 -12.14
CA LEU A 197 -0.03 -12.81 -10.99
C LEU A 197 -0.40 -13.47 -9.65
N VAL A 198 -1.49 -14.23 -9.58
CA VAL A 198 -1.81 -15.03 -8.40
C VAL A 198 -0.72 -16.08 -8.14
N ALA A 199 -0.25 -16.75 -9.19
CA ALA A 199 0.82 -17.76 -9.07
C ALA A 199 2.14 -17.13 -8.61
N ASP A 200 2.52 -16.00 -9.21
CA ASP A 200 3.72 -15.25 -8.83
C ASP A 200 3.63 -14.73 -7.40
N PHE A 201 2.50 -14.13 -7.02
CA PHE A 201 2.26 -13.66 -5.66
C PHE A 201 2.40 -14.80 -4.64
N ARG A 202 1.77 -15.95 -4.91
CA ARG A 202 1.88 -17.15 -4.06
C ARG A 202 3.32 -17.64 -3.98
N LYS A 203 4.06 -17.66 -5.09
CA LYS A 203 5.48 -18.04 -5.07
C LYS A 203 6.27 -17.09 -4.16
N ILE A 204 6.06 -15.78 -4.27
CA ILE A 204 6.78 -14.80 -3.45
C ILE A 204 6.49 -14.98 -1.96
N ILE A 205 5.21 -14.96 -1.56
CA ILE A 205 4.84 -14.97 -0.13
C ILE A 205 5.22 -16.28 0.59
N ASN A 206 5.46 -17.36 -0.16
CA ASN A 206 5.92 -18.64 0.40
C ASN A 206 7.44 -18.84 0.30
N THR A 207 8.16 -17.97 -0.40
CA THR A 207 9.62 -18.11 -0.61
C THR A 207 10.42 -17.06 0.15
N VAL A 208 9.90 -15.84 0.24
CA VAL A 208 10.61 -14.68 0.80
C VAL A 208 10.03 -14.34 2.16
N GLU A 209 10.91 -14.09 3.14
CA GLU A 209 10.50 -13.59 4.44
C GLU A 209 9.88 -12.19 4.30
N SER A 210 8.70 -12.00 4.88
CA SER A 210 8.04 -10.70 4.92
C SER A 210 8.22 -10.04 6.29
N ARG A 211 8.41 -8.73 6.28
CA ARG A 211 8.68 -7.93 7.47
C ARG A 211 7.75 -6.73 7.53
N VAL A 212 7.35 -6.44 8.76
CA VAL A 212 6.76 -5.17 9.16
C VAL A 212 7.72 -4.57 10.17
N PHE A 213 8.09 -3.30 9.97
CA PHE A 213 8.96 -2.56 10.86
C PHE A 213 8.15 -2.17 12.11
N HIS A 214 8.38 -2.91 13.18
CA HIS A 214 8.00 -2.52 14.53
C HIS A 214 9.21 -1.91 15.23
N ASP A 215 8.95 -1.18 16.32
CA ASP A 215 10.00 -0.84 17.28
C ASP A 215 10.88 -2.04 17.62
#